data_AF-A0A946U6D2-F1
#
_entry.id   AF-A0A946U6D2-F1
#
_cell.length_a   1.000
_cell.length_b   1.000
_cell.length_c   1.000
_cell.angle_alpha   90.00
_cell.angle_beta   90.00
_cell.angle_gamma   90.00
#
_symmetry.space_group_name_H-M   'P 1'
#
loop_
_entity.id
_entity.type
_entity.pdbx_description
1 polymer ?
#
loop_
_entity_poly.entity_id
_entity_poly.type
_entity_poly.pdbx_seq_one_letter_code
_entity_poly.pdbx_strand_id
1 'polypeptide(L)' 'MNTENPVILAGLIRAWYEQEPERDILTFVEIDRDRGYRETTRSYRQLWENGQRLAEWLQDRGMKKGDT' A
#
# COMPACT_ATOMS: atom_id res chain seq x y z
N MET A 1 -16.85 -3.80 -18.29
CA MET A 1 -16.33 -4.27 -16.99
C MET A 1 -14.87 -4.60 -17.19
N ASN A 2 -13.95 -3.81 -16.63
CA ASN A 2 -12.52 -4.16 -16.63
C ASN A 2 -12.35 -5.31 -15.63
N THR A 3 -12.18 -6.52 -16.14
CA THR A 3 -11.68 -7.65 -15.36
C THR A 3 -10.20 -7.40 -15.08
N GLU A 4 -9.92 -6.54 -14.10
CA GLU A 4 -8.57 -6.44 -13.54
C GLU A 4 -8.16 -7.82 -13.04
N ASN A 5 -7.02 -8.29 -13.51
CA ASN A 5 -6.53 -9.64 -13.26
C ASN A 5 -5.99 -9.71 -11.82
N PRO A 6 -6.61 -10.45 -10.88
CA PRO A 6 -6.15 -10.54 -9.48
C PRO A 6 -4.81 -11.28 -9.31
N VAL A 7 -4.04 -11.48 -10.39
CA VAL A 7 -2.80 -12.26 -10.43
C VAL A 7 -1.56 -11.42 -10.03
N ILE A 8 -1.67 -10.10 -9.93
CA ILE A 8 -0.60 -9.23 -9.41
C ILE A 8 -1.03 -8.47 -8.16
N LEU A 9 -0.09 -8.26 -7.22
CA LEU A 9 -0.35 -7.63 -5.92
C LEU A 9 -1.03 -6.25 -6.06
N ALA A 10 -0.59 -5.44 -7.03
CA ALA A 10 -1.19 -4.12 -7.28
C ALA A 10 -2.68 -4.21 -7.65
N GLY A 11 -3.07 -5.21 -8.45
CA GLY A 11 -4.47 -5.42 -8.83
C GLY A 11 -5.33 -5.87 -7.65
N LEU A 12 -4.78 -6.70 -6.75
CA LEU A 12 -5.46 -7.09 -5.51
C LEU A 12 -5.71 -5.89 -4.59
N ILE A 13 -4.70 -5.04 -4.40
CA ILE A 13 -4.82 -3.82 -3.58
C ILE A 13 -5.87 -2.88 -4.18
N ARG A 14 -5.85 -2.69 -5.51
CA ARG A 14 -6.84 -1.84 -6.19
C ARG A 14 -8.27 -2.37 -6.05
N ALA A 15 -8.48 -3.67 -6.21
CA ALA A 15 -9.80 -4.27 -6.05
C ALA A 15 -10.38 -3.99 -4.65
N TRP A 16 -9.56 -4.14 -3.61
CA TRP A 16 -9.98 -3.81 -2.25
C TRP A 16 -10.13 -2.32 -1.98
N TYR A 17 -9.30 -1.48 -2.59
CA TYR A 17 -9.48 -0.02 -2.54
C TYR A 17 -10.85 0.39 -3.14
N GLU A 18 -11.27 -0.23 -4.23
CA GLU A 18 -12.56 0.04 -4.87
C GLU A 18 -13.75 -0.55 -4.09
N GLN A 19 -13.57 -1.71 -3.45
CA GLN A 19 -14.63 -2.41 -2.72
C GLN A 19 -14.81 -1.92 -1.27
N GLU A 20 -13.72 -1.78 -0.51
CA GLU A 20 -13.73 -1.49 0.92
C GLU A 20 -12.50 -0.66 1.34
N PRO A 21 -12.41 0.61 0.91
CA PRO A 21 -11.19 1.42 1.04
C PRO A 21 -10.75 1.64 2.49
N GLU A 22 -11.70 1.68 3.43
CA GLU A 22 -11.46 2.00 4.84
C GLU A 22 -11.17 0.79 5.69
N ARG A 23 -11.16 -0.42 5.11
CA ARG A 23 -10.79 -1.61 5.84
C ARG A 23 -9.33 -1.50 6.28
N ASP A 24 -9.11 -1.64 7.57
CA ASP A 24 -7.79 -1.76 8.18
C ASP A 24 -7.11 -3.08 7.75
N ILE A 25 -5.85 -2.98 7.33
CA ILE A 25 -5.13 -4.12 6.73
C ILE A 25 -3.71 -4.33 7.24
N LEU A 26 -3.06 -3.27 7.71
CA LEU A 26 -1.67 -3.31 8.15
C LEU A 26 -1.57 -2.54 9.45
N THR A 27 -1.13 -3.21 10.50
CA THR A 27 -0.82 -2.57 11.78
C THR A 27 0.67 -2.69 12.02
N PHE A 28 1.34 -1.54 12.05
CA PHE A 28 2.72 -1.44 12.49
C PHE A 28 2.73 -1.25 14.00
N VAL A 29 3.57 -2.01 14.70
CA VAL A 29 3.75 -1.88 16.15
C VAL A 29 5.18 -1.46 16.42
N GLU A 30 5.34 -0.31 17.07
CA GLU A 30 6.63 0.21 17.51
C GLU A 30 6.70 0.19 19.03
N ILE A 31 7.88 -0.08 19.59
CA ILE A 31 8.14 0.14 21.02
C ILE A 31 8.66 1.56 21.17
N ASP A 32 7.92 2.40 21.90
CA ASP A 32 8.32 3.77 22.17
C ASP A 32 9.45 3.84 23.23
N ARG A 33 9.97 5.06 23.44
CA ARG A 33 11.06 5.31 24.40
C ARG A 33 10.67 5.00 25.85
N ASP A 34 9.38 5.00 26.16
CA ASP A 34 8.82 4.76 27.48
C ASP A 34 8.40 3.28 27.67
N ARG A 35 8.79 2.41 26.72
CA ARG A 35 8.43 0.98 26.64
C ARG A 35 6.93 0.72 26.42
N GLY A 36 6.19 1.72 25.96
CA GLY A 36 4.83 1.57 25.45
C GLY A 36 4.80 1.02 24.03
N TYR A 37 3.68 0.42 23.64
CA TYR A 37 3.41 0.05 22.25
C TYR A 37 2.69 1.18 21.54
N ARG A 38 3.22 1.62 20.41
CA ARG A 38 2.54 2.52 19.48
C ARG A 38 2.11 1.74 18.26
N GLU A 39 0.80 1.63 18.08
CA GLU A 39 0.21 1.01 16.91
C GLU A 39 -0.11 2.05 15.85
N THR A 40 0.15 1.70 14.59
CA THR A 40 -0.15 2.53 13.45
C THR A 40 -0.83 1.66 12.40
N THR A 41 -2.15 1.79 12.32
CA THR A 41 -2.96 1.05 11.34
C THR A 41 -3.04 1.81 10.02
N ARG A 42 -3.09 1.05 8.91
CA ARG A 42 -3.30 1.57 7.56
C ARG A 42 -4.47 0.85 6.90
N SER A 43 -5.26 1.61 6.15
CA SER A 43 -6.35 1.11 5.32
C SER A 43 -5.90 0.77 3.89
N TYR A 44 -6.75 0.07 3.13
CA TYR A 44 -6.51 -0.18 1.69
C TYR A 44 -6.38 1.13 0.88
N ARG A 45 -7.14 2.18 1.22
CA ARG A 45 -6.97 3.52 0.63
C ARG A 45 -5.57 4.03 0.82
N GLN A 46 -5.09 4.05 2.06
CA GLN A 46 -3.76 4.55 2.36
C GLN A 46 -2.67 3.71 1.70
N LEU A 47 -2.85 2.39 1.61
CA LEU A 47 -1.89 1.53 0.93
C LEU A 47 -1.84 1.82 -0.57
N TRP A 48 -2.99 1.96 -1.23
CA TRP A 48 -3.07 2.29 -2.66
C TRP A 48 -2.43 3.65 -2.96
N GLU A 49 -2.86 4.71 -2.27
CA GLU A 49 -2.39 6.07 -2.50
C GLU A 49 -0.88 6.21 -2.24
N ASN A 50 -0.38 5.64 -1.14
CA ASN A 50 1.05 5.66 -0.85
C ASN A 50 1.86 4.83 -1.86
N GLY A 51 1.32 3.70 -2.32
CA GLY A 51 1.92 2.88 -3.37
C GLY A 51 2.05 3.62 -4.70
N GLN A 52 0.99 4.33 -5.12
CA GLN A 52 1.02 5.16 -6.34
C GLN A 52 2.06 6.29 -6.22
N ARG A 53 2.08 7.01 -5.09
CA ARG A 53 3.06 8.07 -4.83
C ARG A 53 4.51 7.55 -4.87
N LEU A 54 4.76 6.37 -4.31
CA LEU A 54 6.08 5.74 -4.36
C LEU A 54 6.44 5.34 -5.80
N ALA A 55 5.50 4.75 -6.53
CA ALA A 55 5.72 4.36 -7.92
C ALA A 55 6.07 5.57 -8.81
N GLU A 56 5.35 6.68 -8.67
CA GLU A 56 5.66 7.95 -9.35
C GLU A 56 7.07 8.43 -9.01
N TRP A 57 7.42 8.49 -7.71
CA TRP A 57 8.74 8.93 -7.26
C TRP A 57 9.91 8.07 -7.77
N LEU A 58 9.67 6.76 -7.93
CA LEU A 58 10.64 5.81 -8.49
C LEU A 58 10.78 5.98 -10.01
N GLN A 59 9.67 6.17 -10.71
CA GLN A 59 9.67 6.46 -12.15
C GLN A 59 10.41 7.77 -12.45
N ASP A 60 10.21 8.81 -11.63
CA ASP A 60 10.92 10.08 -11.73
C ASP A 60 12.44 9.95 -11.54
N ARG A 61 12.89 8.89 -10.84
CA ARG A 61 14.32 8.54 -10.68
C ARG A 61 14.86 7.67 -11.80
N GLY A 62 14.05 7.37 -12.81
CA GLY A 62 14.44 6.55 -13.94
C GLY A 62 14.44 5.05 -13.65
N MET A 63 13.74 4.60 -12.60
CA MET A 63 13.56 3.17 -12.34
C MET A 63 12.85 2.50 -13.51
N LYS A 64 13.39 1.36 -13.96
CA LYS A 64 12.88 0.56 -15.07
C LYS A 64 12.39 -0.80 -14.59
N LYS A 65 11.63 -1.45 -15.47
CA LYS A 65 11.17 -2.82 -15.24
C LYS A 65 12.38 -3.75 -15.07
N GLY A 66 12.43 -4.43 -13.93
CA GLY A 66 13.49 -5.39 -13.59
C GLY A 66 14.59 -4.82 -12.70
N ASP A 67 14.57 -3.52 -12.41
CA ASP A 67 15.49 -2.91 -11.46
C ASP A 67 15.11 -3.32 -10.01
N THR A 68 16.11 -3.47 -9.15
CA THR A 68 16.01 -3.82 -7.71
C THR A 68 16.70 -2.79 -6.85
#